data_AF-A6H1K8-F1
#
_entry.id   AF-A6H1K8-F1
#
_cell.length_a   1.000
_cell.length_b   1.000
_cell.length_c   1.000
_cell.angle_alpha   90.00
_cell.angle_beta   90.00
_cell.angle_gamma   90.00
#
_symmetry.space_group_name_H-M   'P 1'
#
loop_
_entity.id
_entity.type
_entity.pdbx_description
1 polymer ?
#
loop_
_entity_poly.entity_id
_entity_poly.type
_entity_poly.pdbx_seq_one_letter_code
_entity_poly.pdbx_strand_id
1 'polypeptide(L)'
;MNIISTLPISKLILNEDTPERTLRVEHYLIPYYQRGYRWEIENVKALLDDIHNFIDSKEEFYCLQPIVVVPNLDENNKRIWEVIDGQQRLTTLYIIFKYLGITKYTILFGERTLSNNFLENLSHEKYNDSNPDFHFMSEAYKCVKKWFENKTKNDMGYVFSFVARLTKDVQVIWYQINELEKIEEEQGDNTIEETKIDIFNRLNIGKIPLTDAELIRALLLSKIKIGLSEREALMRQAEISNEWHQIETTLRNEEFWYFLNNNSIEKTSSAIELVFNLIAEDSKLKYSTYLWFEKQIRAENELDEKVNADELWSKTKDYFNRLFYWYNNSKLYHHIGYLLAIQDNNFNVLKNIISNSNIKKDIFQNWVFDQIVDSIKHIKLENLDYEKNKSELHKVFLLHNIIATDNLNSAQKNVFPFNLYKKIKNDKGWSIEHIHAQQSKEIKESKAMKQWLIDTLKALENIHEIETESKSFDNNEKEVVVKNVIKIDDVLRNEIVKLIQEEKVNYNDFNNLRIKVTRLFESESVHVLDNLALLAKSDNSALNNSIFPVKRNKIIQMEKDGKFIPLTTRNAFLKYYNEKDIQPFYWSKSDKQNYFANIEETIKPFLTKETL
;
A
#
# COMPACT_ATOMS: atom_id res chain seq x y z
N MET A 1 11.35 -31.62 18.36
CA MET A 1 10.65 -30.38 17.99
C MET A 1 11.69 -29.35 17.61
N ASN A 2 11.45 -28.57 16.56
CA ASN A 2 12.35 -27.49 16.17
C ASN A 2 12.37 -26.40 17.26
N ILE A 3 13.54 -25.81 17.51
CA ILE A 3 13.75 -24.80 18.55
C ILE A 3 13.87 -23.45 17.85
N ILE A 4 13.04 -22.49 18.24
CA ILE A 4 13.16 -21.08 17.83
C ILE A 4 13.33 -20.24 19.07
N SER A 5 14.43 -19.49 19.15
CA SER A 5 14.72 -18.60 20.27
C SER A 5 15.59 -17.43 19.82
N THR A 6 15.71 -16.39 20.64
CA THR A 6 16.77 -15.40 20.43
C THR A 6 18.03 -15.85 21.15
N LEU A 7 19.17 -15.72 20.47
CA LEU A 7 20.46 -16.19 20.98
C LEU A 7 21.46 -15.03 20.95
N PRO A 8 22.03 -14.61 22.10
CA PRO A 8 23.11 -13.64 22.14
C PRO A 8 24.27 -14.07 21.25
N ILE A 9 24.92 -13.12 20.59
CA ILE A 9 26.08 -13.40 19.74
C ILE A 9 27.19 -14.16 20.49
N SER A 10 27.39 -13.88 21.78
CA SER A 10 28.34 -14.64 22.62
C SER A 10 28.02 -16.15 22.66
N LYS A 11 26.73 -16.52 22.66
CA LYS A 11 26.27 -17.90 22.70
C LYS A 11 26.42 -18.63 21.35
N LEU A 12 26.61 -17.89 20.25
CA LEU A 12 27.08 -18.47 18.98
C LEU A 12 28.54 -18.90 19.04
N ILE A 13 29.33 -18.33 19.96
CA ILE A 13 30.74 -18.68 20.11
C ILE A 13 30.87 -19.83 21.12
N LEU A 14 30.20 -19.69 22.27
CA LEU A 14 30.31 -20.62 23.39
C LEU A 14 29.06 -20.56 24.27
N ASN A 15 28.52 -21.71 24.65
CA ASN A 15 27.40 -21.87 25.57
C ASN A 15 27.64 -23.05 26.54
N GLU A 16 26.66 -23.34 27.40
CA GLU A 16 26.73 -24.46 28.35
C GLU A 16 26.92 -25.80 27.63
N ASP A 17 26.30 -25.98 26.47
CA ASP A 17 26.26 -27.23 25.70
C ASP A 17 27.39 -27.36 24.68
N THR A 18 28.30 -26.38 24.58
CA THR A 18 29.40 -26.44 23.61
C THR A 18 30.33 -27.62 23.92
N PRO A 19 30.54 -28.55 22.97
CA PRO A 19 31.38 -29.72 23.17
C PRO A 19 32.83 -29.35 23.53
N GLU A 20 33.44 -30.14 24.41
CA GLU A 20 34.85 -30.02 24.75
C GLU A 20 35.74 -30.30 23.53
N ARG A 21 36.50 -29.30 23.11
CA ARG A 21 37.43 -29.33 21.95
C ARG A 21 38.74 -28.67 22.36
N THR A 22 39.78 -28.81 21.54
CA THR A 22 41.08 -28.14 21.76
C THR A 22 40.93 -26.64 21.99
N LEU A 23 40.03 -26.01 21.23
CA LEU A 23 39.46 -24.71 21.56
C LEU A 23 37.96 -24.92 21.76
N ARG A 24 37.46 -24.69 22.99
CA ARG A 24 36.04 -24.87 23.32
C ARG A 24 35.20 -23.74 22.72
N VAL A 25 34.80 -23.91 21.46
CA VAL A 25 33.90 -23.03 20.70
C VAL A 25 32.94 -23.85 19.84
N GLU A 26 31.83 -23.25 19.44
CA GLU A 26 30.90 -23.84 18.48
C GLU A 26 31.53 -23.97 17.09
N HIS A 27 31.16 -25.04 16.40
CA HIS A 27 31.56 -25.31 15.02
C HIS A 27 30.32 -25.24 14.13
N TYR A 28 30.45 -24.61 12.97
CA TYR A 28 29.40 -24.46 11.98
C TYR A 28 29.85 -25.05 10.64
N LEU A 29 29.05 -25.95 10.08
CA LEU A 29 29.27 -26.55 8.76
C LEU A 29 28.42 -25.82 7.72
N ILE A 30 29.06 -25.28 6.68
CA ILE A 30 28.40 -24.76 5.48
C ILE A 30 28.40 -25.87 4.43
N PRO A 31 27.23 -26.43 4.09
CA PRO A 31 27.14 -27.57 3.17
C PRO A 31 27.44 -27.16 1.71
N TYR A 32 27.81 -28.13 0.88
CA TYR A 32 28.32 -27.92 -0.48
C TYR A 32 27.32 -27.25 -1.42
N TYR A 33 26.02 -27.51 -1.23
CA TYR A 33 24.94 -26.96 -2.06
C TYR A 33 24.74 -25.45 -1.86
N GLN A 34 25.30 -24.86 -0.80
CA GLN A 34 25.24 -23.41 -0.61
C GLN A 34 26.30 -22.69 -1.43
N ARG A 35 25.90 -21.59 -2.06
CA ARG A 35 26.85 -20.69 -2.74
C ARG A 35 27.91 -20.17 -1.77
N GLY A 36 29.08 -19.81 -2.29
CA GLY A 36 30.15 -19.22 -1.48
C GLY A 36 29.80 -17.85 -0.90
N TYR A 37 30.73 -17.26 -0.15
CA TYR A 37 30.55 -15.93 0.43
C TYR A 37 30.46 -14.85 -0.67
N ARG A 38 29.37 -14.07 -0.71
CA ARG A 38 29.03 -13.14 -1.81
C ARG A 38 28.41 -11.83 -1.30
N TRP A 39 28.49 -11.53 0.00
CA TRP A 39 28.08 -10.21 0.48
C TRP A 39 29.01 -9.13 -0.09
N GLU A 40 28.39 -8.10 -0.66
CA GLU A 40 29.08 -6.93 -1.17
C GLU A 40 29.36 -5.94 -0.03
N ILE A 41 30.18 -4.94 -0.32
CA ILE A 41 30.63 -3.93 0.65
C ILE A 41 29.42 -3.23 1.30
N GLU A 42 28.36 -2.99 0.53
CA GLU A 42 27.12 -2.38 0.96
C GLU A 42 26.42 -3.22 2.05
N ASN A 43 26.40 -4.54 1.91
CA ASN A 43 25.78 -5.43 2.89
C ASN A 43 26.59 -5.48 4.18
N VAL A 44 27.91 -5.58 4.08
CA VAL A 44 28.83 -5.60 5.23
C VAL A 44 28.74 -4.28 6.00
N LYS A 45 28.73 -3.16 5.27
CA LYS A 45 28.61 -1.83 5.86
C LYS A 45 27.25 -1.62 6.53
N ALA A 46 26.15 -2.05 5.89
CA ALA A 46 24.83 -1.97 6.48
C ALA A 46 24.74 -2.72 7.82
N LEU A 47 25.31 -3.94 7.91
CA LEU A 47 25.37 -4.68 9.17
C LEU A 47 26.14 -3.92 10.27
N LEU A 48 27.29 -3.34 9.93
CA LEU A 48 28.11 -2.57 10.86
C LEU A 48 27.40 -1.29 11.33
N ASP A 49 26.79 -0.55 10.39
CA ASP A 49 26.05 0.68 10.67
C ASP A 49 24.82 0.39 11.53
N ASP A 50 24.10 -0.71 11.28
CA ASP A 50 22.96 -1.15 12.10
C ASP A 50 23.38 -1.45 13.55
N ILE A 51 24.46 -2.21 13.74
CA ILE A 51 24.99 -2.50 15.09
C ILE A 51 25.47 -1.21 15.77
N HIS A 52 26.09 -0.30 15.02
CA HIS A 52 26.52 0.99 15.57
C HIS A 52 25.37 1.87 16.01
N ASN A 53 24.34 2.01 15.17
CA ASN A 53 23.17 2.82 15.50
C ASN A 53 22.49 2.30 16.76
N PHE A 54 22.50 0.98 16.96
CA PHE A 54 22.02 0.37 18.20
C PHE A 54 22.90 0.70 19.42
N ILE A 55 24.22 0.76 19.28
CA ILE A 55 25.13 1.13 20.39
C ILE A 55 24.82 2.52 20.93
N ASP A 56 24.42 3.45 20.06
CA ASP A 56 24.07 4.83 20.45
C ASP A 56 22.61 4.94 20.96
N SER A 57 21.82 3.87 20.87
CA SER A 57 20.43 3.83 21.32
C SER A 57 20.31 3.52 22.82
N LYS A 58 19.15 3.83 23.41
CA LYS A 58 18.79 3.43 24.79
C LYS A 58 18.15 2.04 24.86
N GLU A 59 18.15 1.30 23.76
CA GLU A 59 17.47 -0.01 23.68
C GLU A 59 18.28 -1.08 24.42
N GLU A 60 17.59 -2.05 25.04
CA GLU A 60 18.23 -3.08 25.85
C GLU A 60 18.98 -4.12 25.00
N PHE A 61 18.43 -4.53 23.84
CA PHE A 61 19.02 -5.50 22.93
C PHE A 61 18.63 -5.23 21.46
N TYR A 62 19.40 -5.76 20.50
CA TYR A 62 19.15 -5.66 19.05
C TYR A 62 19.16 -7.04 18.41
N CYS A 63 18.17 -7.35 17.59
CA CYS A 63 18.03 -8.66 16.97
C CYS A 63 18.37 -8.63 15.48
N LEU A 64 19.39 -9.41 15.10
CA LEU A 64 19.71 -9.71 13.72
C LEU A 64 18.75 -10.76 13.15
N GLN A 65 18.63 -10.80 11.83
CA GLN A 65 17.77 -11.78 11.15
C GLN A 65 18.19 -13.24 11.49
N PRO A 66 17.37 -14.25 11.14
CA PRO A 66 17.59 -15.61 11.59
C PRO A 66 18.85 -16.30 11.06
N ILE A 67 19.34 -17.25 11.85
CA ILE A 67 20.31 -18.27 11.45
C ILE A 67 19.60 -19.62 11.63
N VAL A 68 19.44 -20.34 10.52
CA VAL A 68 18.74 -21.63 10.50
C VAL A 68 19.78 -22.74 10.47
N VAL A 69 19.69 -23.67 11.41
CA VAL A 69 20.67 -24.77 11.56
C VAL A 69 20.01 -26.11 11.81
N VAL A 70 20.76 -27.17 11.54
CA VAL A 70 20.45 -28.56 11.87
C VAL A 70 21.61 -29.09 12.72
N PRO A 71 21.35 -29.78 13.84
CA PRO A 71 22.40 -30.48 14.58
C PRO A 71 22.96 -31.61 13.72
N ASN A 72 24.28 -31.74 13.71
CA ASN A 72 25.02 -32.80 13.02
C ASN A 72 26.22 -33.21 13.90
N LEU A 73 26.94 -34.28 13.55
CA LEU A 73 28.13 -34.75 14.26
C LEU A 73 29.38 -34.56 13.40
N ASP A 74 30.46 -34.08 14.02
CA ASP A 74 31.79 -34.05 13.40
C ASP A 74 32.45 -35.44 13.44
N GLU A 75 33.62 -35.58 12.81
CA GLU A 75 34.40 -36.84 12.74
C GLU A 75 34.72 -37.45 14.12
N ASN A 76 34.62 -36.67 15.21
CA ASN A 76 34.88 -37.11 16.57
C ASN A 76 33.58 -37.33 17.39
N ASN A 77 32.43 -37.48 16.72
CA ASN A 77 31.10 -37.58 17.31
C ASN A 77 30.75 -36.40 18.24
N LYS A 78 31.23 -35.19 17.93
CA LYS A 78 30.86 -33.97 18.66
C LYS A 78 29.92 -33.13 17.82
N ARG A 79 28.93 -32.51 18.48
CA ARG A 79 27.93 -31.66 17.82
C ARG A 79 28.58 -30.55 16.97
N ILE A 80 28.21 -30.48 15.70
CA ILE A 80 28.46 -29.40 14.76
C ILE A 80 27.12 -28.90 14.22
N TRP A 81 26.99 -27.60 13.99
CA TRP A 81 25.77 -27.02 13.44
C TRP A 81 25.87 -26.91 11.93
N GLU A 82 25.09 -27.71 11.20
CA GLU A 82 24.97 -27.53 9.76
C GLU A 82 24.04 -26.36 9.48
N VAL A 83 24.58 -25.32 8.84
CA VAL A 83 23.84 -24.09 8.55
C VAL A 83 22.99 -24.32 7.32
N ILE A 84 21.68 -24.10 7.42
CA ILE A 84 20.74 -24.13 6.29
C ILE A 84 20.55 -22.73 5.72
N ASP A 85 20.41 -21.70 6.56
CA ASP A 85 20.30 -20.31 6.12
C ASP A 85 21.02 -19.36 7.10
N GLY A 86 21.46 -18.21 6.59
CA GLY A 86 22.24 -17.23 7.36
C GLY A 86 23.77 -17.30 7.17
N GLN A 87 24.26 -18.14 6.24
CA GLN A 87 25.70 -18.34 6.02
C GLN A 87 26.49 -17.04 5.76
N GLN A 88 25.92 -16.08 5.03
CA GLN A 88 26.59 -14.82 4.70
C GLN A 88 26.74 -13.93 5.94
N ARG A 89 25.71 -13.91 6.81
CA ARG A 89 25.74 -13.15 8.06
C ARG A 89 26.72 -13.78 9.05
N LEU A 90 26.66 -15.10 9.20
CA LEU A 90 27.58 -15.85 10.05
C LEU A 90 29.04 -15.63 9.61
N THR A 91 29.34 -15.75 8.31
CA THR A 91 30.69 -15.49 7.79
C THR A 91 31.15 -14.05 8.04
N THR A 92 30.25 -13.07 7.89
CA THR A 92 30.59 -11.65 8.13
C THR A 92 30.85 -11.36 9.61
N LEU A 93 30.04 -11.93 10.52
CA LEU A 93 30.27 -11.84 11.96
C LEU A 93 31.62 -12.47 12.35
N TYR A 94 31.98 -13.63 11.77
CA TYR A 94 33.30 -14.22 11.93
C TYR A 94 34.42 -13.27 11.52
N ILE A 95 34.28 -12.60 10.36
CA ILE A 95 35.26 -11.62 9.86
C ILE A 95 35.38 -10.43 10.83
N ILE A 96 34.27 -9.95 11.39
CA ILE A 96 34.25 -8.88 12.39
C ILE A 96 34.99 -9.32 13.65
N PHE A 97 34.70 -10.49 14.22
CA PHE A 97 35.41 -11.01 15.41
C PHE A 97 36.90 -11.18 15.14
N LYS A 98 37.24 -11.66 13.94
CA LYS A 98 38.62 -11.83 13.53
C LYS A 98 39.37 -10.50 13.48
N TYR A 99 38.76 -9.46 12.91
CA TYR A 99 39.34 -8.12 12.90
C TYR A 99 39.51 -7.56 14.32
N LEU A 100 38.50 -7.76 15.18
CA LEU A 100 38.50 -7.30 16.57
C LEU A 100 39.46 -8.09 17.48
N GLY A 101 40.02 -9.21 17.01
CA GLY A 101 40.93 -10.04 17.78
C GLY A 101 40.27 -10.77 18.96
N ILE A 102 38.95 -10.94 18.93
CA ILE A 102 38.20 -11.64 19.99
C ILE A 102 37.94 -13.11 19.62
N THR A 103 37.56 -13.90 20.61
CA THR A 103 37.18 -15.30 20.41
C THR A 103 36.05 -15.40 19.38
N LYS A 104 36.13 -16.41 18.51
CA LYS A 104 35.18 -16.66 17.42
C LYS A 104 34.89 -18.15 17.33
N TYR A 105 33.71 -18.50 16.84
CA TYR A 105 33.38 -19.86 16.44
C TYR A 105 34.16 -20.30 15.20
N THR A 106 34.11 -21.59 14.89
CA THR A 106 34.73 -22.17 13.68
C THR A 106 33.69 -22.29 12.56
N ILE A 107 34.05 -21.91 11.33
CA ILE A 107 33.24 -22.18 10.13
C ILE A 107 34.01 -23.17 9.26
N LEU A 108 33.36 -24.28 8.89
CA LEU A 108 33.86 -25.29 7.96
C LEU A 108 32.98 -25.29 6.71
N PHE A 109 33.53 -24.91 5.57
CA PHE A 109 32.94 -25.14 4.27
C PHE A 109 33.25 -26.58 3.84
N GLY A 110 32.21 -27.42 3.72
CA GLY A 110 32.36 -28.88 3.53
C GLY A 110 33.33 -29.28 2.41
N GLU A 111 32.96 -28.99 1.15
CA GLU A 111 33.81 -29.32 -0.01
C GLU A 111 34.82 -28.22 -0.37
N ARG A 112 34.82 -27.07 0.32
CA ARG A 112 35.69 -25.91 0.01
C ARG A 112 36.80 -25.73 1.04
N THR A 113 37.65 -26.75 1.17
CA THR A 113 38.78 -26.76 2.13
C THR A 113 39.75 -25.59 1.96
N LEU A 114 39.92 -25.08 0.74
CA LEU A 114 40.73 -23.88 0.51
C LEU A 114 40.11 -22.61 1.11
N SER A 115 38.77 -22.50 1.13
CA SER A 115 38.04 -21.40 1.78
C SER A 115 38.17 -21.44 3.30
N ASN A 116 38.24 -22.63 3.91
CA ASN A 116 38.52 -22.79 5.35
C ASN A 116 39.89 -22.19 5.69
N ASN A 117 40.92 -22.66 5.00
CA ASN A 117 42.30 -22.19 5.19
C ASN A 117 42.43 -20.70 4.95
N PHE A 118 41.76 -20.17 3.91
CA PHE A 118 41.80 -18.74 3.61
C PHE A 118 41.11 -17.91 4.69
N LEU A 119 39.88 -18.26 5.09
CA LEU A 119 39.13 -17.53 6.12
C LEU A 119 39.86 -17.54 7.46
N GLU A 120 40.53 -18.65 7.83
CA GLU A 120 41.35 -18.76 9.04
C GLU A 120 42.67 -17.97 8.97
N ASN A 121 43.27 -17.81 7.78
CA ASN A 121 44.52 -17.07 7.59
C ASN A 121 44.34 -15.61 7.13
N LEU A 122 43.11 -15.18 6.81
CA LEU A 122 42.76 -13.82 6.41
C LEU A 122 43.29 -12.77 7.40
N SER A 123 44.10 -11.84 6.92
CA SER A 123 44.68 -10.75 7.70
C SER A 123 44.90 -9.52 6.82
N HIS A 124 45.30 -8.40 7.42
CA HIS A 124 45.58 -7.15 6.71
C HIS A 124 46.68 -7.22 5.65
N GLU A 125 47.48 -8.29 5.61
CA GLU A 125 48.56 -8.52 4.63
C GLU A 125 48.25 -9.66 3.65
N LYS A 126 47.14 -10.38 3.84
CA LYS A 126 46.83 -11.62 3.12
C LYS A 126 45.49 -11.52 2.40
N TYR A 127 45.38 -10.57 1.48
CA TYR A 127 44.26 -10.49 0.54
C TYR A 127 44.50 -11.41 -0.65
N ASN A 128 43.44 -11.97 -1.20
CA ASN A 128 43.54 -12.86 -2.34
C ASN A 128 42.28 -12.76 -3.21
N ASP A 129 42.47 -12.54 -4.50
CA ASP A 129 41.40 -12.42 -5.50
C ASP A 129 41.35 -13.61 -6.47
N SER A 130 42.16 -14.65 -6.24
CA SER A 130 42.28 -15.82 -7.13
C SER A 130 41.03 -16.71 -7.16
N ASN A 131 40.19 -16.64 -6.13
CA ASN A 131 38.91 -17.34 -6.05
C ASN A 131 37.83 -16.32 -5.67
N PRO A 132 36.61 -16.40 -6.25
CA PRO A 132 35.50 -15.55 -5.85
C PRO A 132 35.26 -15.49 -4.34
N ASP A 133 35.33 -16.62 -3.62
CA ASP A 133 35.19 -16.64 -2.15
C ASP A 133 36.26 -15.78 -1.48
N PHE A 134 37.51 -15.89 -1.94
CA PHE A 134 38.63 -15.15 -1.37
C PHE A 134 38.50 -13.65 -1.64
N HIS A 135 38.06 -13.30 -2.85
CA HIS A 135 37.82 -11.92 -3.25
C HIS A 135 36.78 -11.26 -2.32
N PHE A 136 35.59 -11.85 -2.19
CA PHE A 136 34.53 -11.28 -1.35
C PHE A 136 34.91 -11.27 0.13
N MET A 137 35.58 -12.32 0.65
CA MET A 137 36.08 -12.32 2.03
C MET A 137 37.14 -11.23 2.25
N SER A 138 38.02 -11.01 1.27
CA SER A 138 39.02 -9.93 1.30
C SER A 138 38.37 -8.55 1.32
N GLU A 139 37.38 -8.31 0.45
CA GLU A 139 36.64 -7.04 0.39
C GLU A 139 35.85 -6.78 1.68
N ALA A 140 35.19 -7.81 2.24
CA ALA A 140 34.51 -7.70 3.52
C ALA A 140 35.49 -7.33 4.65
N TYR A 141 36.66 -7.97 4.72
CA TYR A 141 37.68 -7.63 5.73
C TYR A 141 38.23 -6.21 5.53
N LYS A 142 38.50 -5.77 4.29
CA LYS A 142 38.90 -4.39 3.98
C LYS A 142 37.83 -3.39 4.41
N CYS A 143 36.56 -3.69 4.16
CA CYS A 143 35.41 -2.87 4.57
C CYS A 143 35.35 -2.74 6.09
N VAL A 144 35.38 -3.86 6.82
CA VAL A 144 35.38 -3.89 8.29
C VAL A 144 36.55 -3.09 8.85
N LYS A 145 37.77 -3.31 8.34
CA LYS A 145 38.97 -2.56 8.76
C LYS A 145 38.78 -1.05 8.59
N LYS A 146 38.43 -0.61 7.37
CA LYS A 146 38.25 0.81 7.07
C LYS A 146 37.13 1.44 7.91
N TRP A 147 36.06 0.69 8.17
CA TRP A 147 34.94 1.16 8.97
C TRP A 147 35.37 1.40 10.43
N PHE A 148 36.07 0.45 11.05
CA PHE A 148 36.57 0.62 12.41
C PHE A 148 37.66 1.68 12.51
N GLU A 149 38.61 1.76 11.58
CA GLU A 149 39.64 2.82 11.55
C GLU A 149 39.02 4.23 11.52
N ASN A 150 37.90 4.39 10.81
CA ASN A 150 37.18 5.67 10.80
C ASN A 150 36.51 5.99 12.14
N LYS A 151 35.95 4.99 12.82
CA LYS A 151 35.26 5.17 14.12
C LYS A 151 36.24 5.36 15.27
N THR A 152 37.38 4.68 15.24
CA THR A 152 38.40 4.75 16.31
C THR A 152 39.35 5.94 16.19
N LYS A 153 39.30 6.68 15.08
CA LYS A 153 40.20 7.82 14.79
C LYS A 153 40.29 8.82 15.95
N ASN A 154 39.17 9.08 16.62
CA ASN A 154 39.06 10.01 17.75
C ASN A 154 38.49 9.37 19.04
N ASP A 155 38.22 8.06 19.03
CA ASP A 155 37.65 7.34 20.16
C ASP A 155 38.29 5.95 20.28
N MET A 156 39.35 5.87 21.09
CA MET A 156 40.05 4.62 21.38
C MET A 156 39.16 3.62 22.13
N GLY A 157 38.17 4.10 22.89
CA GLY A 157 37.28 3.26 23.70
C GLY A 157 36.19 2.56 22.88
N TYR A 158 35.91 3.06 21.66
CA TYR A 158 34.83 2.57 20.80
C TYR A 158 34.86 1.06 20.55
N VAL A 159 36.04 0.47 20.38
CA VAL A 159 36.15 -0.99 20.14
C VAL A 159 35.63 -1.78 21.34
N PHE A 160 35.93 -1.34 22.56
CA PHE A 160 35.50 -2.03 23.77
C PHE A 160 33.98 -1.91 23.98
N SER A 161 33.40 -0.72 23.74
CA SER A 161 31.94 -0.54 23.80
C SER A 161 31.23 -1.35 22.72
N PHE A 162 31.77 -1.37 21.50
CA PHE A 162 31.24 -2.16 20.40
C PHE A 162 31.25 -3.65 20.72
N VAL A 163 32.38 -4.19 21.19
CA VAL A 163 32.49 -5.61 21.57
C VAL A 163 31.54 -5.96 22.71
N ALA A 164 31.42 -5.10 23.74
CA ALA A 164 30.54 -5.34 24.87
C ALA A 164 29.07 -5.44 24.44
N ARG A 165 28.59 -4.47 23.64
CA ARG A 165 27.22 -4.45 23.12
C ARG A 165 26.98 -5.58 22.12
N LEU A 166 27.93 -5.82 21.20
CA LEU A 166 27.82 -6.90 20.21
C LEU A 166 27.68 -8.27 20.87
N THR A 167 28.44 -8.56 21.92
CA THR A 167 28.46 -9.91 22.52
C THR A 167 27.30 -10.17 23.47
N LYS A 168 26.81 -9.14 24.17
CA LYS A 168 25.74 -9.29 25.18
C LYS A 168 24.37 -8.90 24.67
N ASP A 169 24.30 -7.82 23.92
CA ASP A 169 23.05 -7.12 23.64
C ASP A 169 22.61 -7.29 22.19
N VAL A 170 23.51 -7.69 21.28
CA VAL A 170 23.10 -8.17 19.95
C VAL A 170 22.76 -9.65 20.02
N GLN A 171 21.58 -9.99 19.51
CA GLN A 171 21.03 -11.35 19.45
C GLN A 171 20.75 -11.73 17.99
N VAL A 172 20.70 -13.03 17.70
CA VAL A 172 20.20 -13.58 16.43
C VAL A 172 18.93 -14.37 16.71
N ILE A 173 18.00 -14.41 15.76
CA ILE A 173 16.92 -15.40 15.81
C ILE A 173 17.53 -16.77 15.46
N TRP A 174 17.68 -17.63 16.47
CA TRP A 174 18.19 -18.97 16.31
C TRP A 174 17.04 -19.91 15.96
N TYR A 175 17.11 -20.53 14.78
CA TYR A 175 16.15 -21.54 14.35
C TYR A 175 16.85 -22.88 14.13
N GLN A 176 16.68 -23.78 15.09
CA GLN A 176 17.24 -25.12 15.06
C GLN A 176 16.18 -26.13 14.65
N ILE A 177 16.46 -26.89 13.59
CA ILE A 177 15.57 -27.92 13.06
C ILE A 177 16.02 -29.28 13.61
N ASN A 178 15.27 -29.81 14.59
CA ASN A 178 15.55 -31.09 15.24
C ASN A 178 14.78 -32.26 14.62
N GLU A 179 13.84 -31.99 13.71
CA GLU A 179 13.06 -33.05 13.05
C GLU A 179 13.93 -33.97 12.17
N LEU A 180 15.08 -33.47 11.71
CA LEU A 180 16.04 -34.23 10.90
C LEU A 180 16.97 -35.12 11.74
N GLU A 181 17.08 -34.86 13.04
CA GLU A 181 17.90 -35.61 14.00
C GLU A 181 17.37 -37.05 14.22
N LYS A 182 16.07 -37.26 13.97
CA LYS A 182 15.41 -38.58 14.08
C LYS A 182 15.46 -39.41 12.81
N ILE A 183 15.79 -38.81 11.66
CA ILE A 183 15.75 -39.50 10.37
C ILE A 183 16.98 -40.41 10.20
N GLU A 184 18.07 -40.12 10.92
CA GLU A 184 19.30 -40.95 10.96
C GLU A 184 19.03 -42.43 11.28
N GLU A 185 17.97 -42.76 12.03
CA GLU A 185 17.68 -44.14 12.43
C GLU A 185 16.79 -44.91 11.43
N GLU A 186 16.04 -44.25 10.54
CA GLU A 186 14.98 -44.90 9.75
C GLU A 186 15.12 -44.82 8.22
N GLN A 187 15.85 -43.84 7.66
CA GLN A 187 16.01 -43.70 6.19
C GLN A 187 17.42 -43.22 5.81
N GLY A 188 18.06 -43.85 4.82
CA GLY A 188 19.48 -43.66 4.50
C GLY A 188 19.92 -42.24 4.07
N ASP A 189 21.23 -41.98 4.12
CA ASP A 189 21.87 -40.65 3.94
C ASP A 189 21.33 -39.78 2.79
N ASN A 190 21.00 -40.38 1.63
CA ASN A 190 20.56 -39.61 0.46
C ASN A 190 19.21 -38.90 0.66
N THR A 191 18.25 -39.50 1.39
CA THR A 191 16.93 -38.89 1.63
C THR A 191 17.00 -37.71 2.59
N ILE A 192 17.98 -37.70 3.49
CA ILE A 192 18.20 -36.63 4.47
C ILE A 192 18.77 -35.39 3.78
N GLU A 193 19.80 -35.57 2.94
CA GLU A 193 20.39 -34.48 2.15
C GLU A 193 19.38 -33.86 1.20
N GLU A 194 18.55 -34.66 0.52
CA GLU A 194 17.46 -34.15 -0.33
C GLU A 194 16.46 -33.30 0.48
N THR A 195 16.13 -33.72 1.71
CA THR A 195 15.21 -32.97 2.59
C THR A 195 15.83 -31.67 3.09
N LYS A 196 17.13 -31.65 3.45
CA LYS A 196 17.86 -30.42 3.82
C LYS A 196 17.92 -29.44 2.64
N ILE A 197 18.18 -29.94 1.43
CA ILE A 197 18.20 -29.16 0.20
C ILE A 197 16.79 -28.62 -0.12
N ASP A 198 15.73 -29.39 0.10
CA ASP A 198 14.35 -28.93 -0.08
C ASP A 198 13.95 -27.87 0.95
N ILE A 199 14.33 -28.00 2.23
CA ILE A 199 14.12 -26.95 3.24
C ILE A 199 14.90 -25.69 2.86
N PHE A 200 16.17 -25.82 2.45
CA PHE A 200 16.97 -24.73 1.92
C PHE A 200 16.28 -24.05 0.71
N ASN A 201 15.77 -24.84 -0.23
CA ASN A 201 15.09 -24.34 -1.41
C ASN A 201 13.78 -23.66 -1.03
N ARG A 202 12.95 -24.21 -0.13
CA ARG A 202 11.71 -23.56 0.34
C ARG A 202 11.98 -22.23 1.05
N LEU A 203 13.07 -22.14 1.81
CA LEU A 203 13.51 -20.89 2.46
C LEU A 203 14.03 -19.87 1.45
N ASN A 204 14.64 -20.31 0.34
CA ASN A 204 15.28 -19.45 -0.66
C ASN A 204 14.45 -19.23 -1.95
N ILE A 205 13.40 -20.02 -2.19
CA ILE A 205 12.47 -19.88 -3.31
C ILE A 205 11.70 -18.58 -3.08
N GLY A 206 12.01 -17.60 -3.93
CA GLY A 206 11.30 -16.33 -3.97
C GLY A 206 11.85 -15.23 -3.06
N LYS A 207 13.12 -15.27 -2.60
CA LYS A 207 13.73 -14.22 -1.75
C LYS A 207 12.71 -13.70 -0.72
N ILE A 208 12.02 -14.58 0.01
CA ILE A 208 10.92 -14.16 0.86
C ILE A 208 11.54 -13.40 2.03
N PRO A 209 11.38 -12.07 2.12
CA PRO A 209 11.85 -11.35 3.30
C PRO A 209 11.09 -11.93 4.50
N LEU A 210 11.80 -12.27 5.59
CA LEU A 210 11.15 -12.59 6.86
C LEU A 210 10.40 -11.35 7.33
N THR A 211 9.15 -11.20 6.92
CA THR A 211 8.29 -10.10 7.32
C THR A 211 7.59 -10.43 8.63
N ASP A 212 6.94 -9.44 9.24
CA ASP A 212 6.14 -9.63 10.44
C ASP A 212 5.13 -10.78 10.27
N ALA A 213 4.50 -10.89 9.09
CA ALA A 213 3.58 -11.99 8.80
C ALA A 213 4.22 -13.38 8.92
N GLU A 214 5.37 -13.63 8.29
CA GLU A 214 5.98 -14.97 8.35
C GLU A 214 6.52 -15.32 9.74
N LEU A 215 7.03 -14.32 10.47
CA LEU A 215 7.46 -14.50 11.87
C LEU A 215 6.28 -14.82 12.78
N ILE A 216 5.16 -14.09 12.65
CA ILE A 216 3.92 -14.34 13.41
C ILE A 216 3.36 -15.72 13.05
N ARG A 217 3.40 -16.11 11.77
CA ARG A 217 2.96 -17.44 11.34
C ARG A 217 3.77 -18.55 12.00
N ALA A 218 5.09 -18.45 11.98
CA ALA A 218 5.97 -19.44 12.61
C ALA A 218 5.74 -19.49 14.13
N LEU A 219 5.60 -18.33 14.78
CA LEU A 219 5.31 -18.23 16.21
C LEU A 219 3.98 -18.93 16.56
N LEU A 220 2.88 -18.59 15.89
CA LEU A 220 1.57 -19.21 16.14
C LEU A 220 1.61 -20.73 15.91
N LEU A 221 2.21 -21.19 14.80
CA LEU A 221 2.30 -22.62 14.49
C LEU A 221 3.17 -23.40 15.48
N SER A 222 4.22 -22.79 16.04
CA SER A 222 5.06 -23.46 17.03
C SER A 222 4.33 -23.65 18.37
N LYS A 223 3.50 -22.69 18.78
CA LYS A 223 2.83 -22.71 20.08
C LYS A 223 1.51 -23.50 20.07
N ILE A 224 0.75 -23.45 18.98
CA ILE A 224 -0.56 -24.13 18.90
C ILE A 224 -0.42 -25.67 18.89
N LYS A 225 0.76 -26.19 18.51
CA LYS A 225 1.05 -27.64 18.49
C LYS A 225 1.32 -28.24 19.88
N ILE A 226 1.51 -27.43 20.92
CA ILE A 226 1.88 -27.89 22.25
C ILE A 226 0.81 -28.84 22.81
N GLY A 227 1.22 -29.97 23.38
CA GLY A 227 0.32 -30.95 23.99
C GLY A 227 -0.60 -31.72 23.04
N LEU A 228 -0.40 -31.63 21.72
CA LEU A 228 -1.11 -32.43 20.72
C LEU A 228 -0.31 -33.68 20.33
N SER A 229 -0.99 -34.75 19.92
CA SER A 229 -0.34 -35.88 19.23
C SER A 229 0.21 -35.44 17.87
N GLU A 230 1.16 -36.19 17.31
CA GLU A 230 1.76 -35.88 16.01
C GLU A 230 0.70 -35.74 14.89
N ARG A 231 -0.29 -36.63 14.88
CA ARG A 231 -1.41 -36.57 13.93
C ARG A 231 -2.26 -35.32 14.11
N GLU A 232 -2.60 -34.97 15.35
CA GLU A 232 -3.39 -33.77 15.65
C GLU A 232 -2.63 -32.48 15.33
N ALA A 233 -1.32 -32.43 15.63
CA ALA A 233 -0.46 -31.31 15.32
C ALA A 233 -0.35 -31.05 13.80
N LEU A 234 -0.26 -32.13 13.00
CA LEU A 234 -0.28 -32.04 11.54
C LEU A 234 -1.63 -31.53 11.01
N MET A 235 -2.74 -32.06 11.54
CA MET A 235 -4.09 -31.61 11.14
C MET A 235 -4.28 -30.12 11.49
N ARG A 236 -3.91 -29.71 12.70
CA ARG A 236 -4.03 -28.32 13.15
C ARG A 236 -3.16 -27.36 12.34
N GLN A 237 -1.94 -27.77 11.98
CA GLN A 237 -1.08 -26.98 11.10
C GLN A 237 -1.69 -26.79 9.71
N ALA A 238 -2.30 -27.83 9.15
CA ALA A 238 -2.96 -27.77 7.86
C ALA A 238 -4.19 -26.84 7.89
N GLU A 239 -5.00 -26.91 8.96
CA GLU A 239 -6.12 -25.99 9.20
C GLU A 239 -5.67 -24.53 9.18
N ILE A 240 -4.69 -24.16 10.03
CA ILE A 240 -4.20 -22.78 10.13
C ILE A 240 -3.58 -22.32 8.81
N SER A 241 -2.83 -23.19 8.14
CA SER A 241 -2.24 -22.84 6.84
C SER A 241 -3.29 -22.58 5.77
N ASN A 242 -4.38 -23.35 5.76
CA ASN A 242 -5.51 -23.11 4.85
C ASN A 242 -6.27 -21.83 5.20
N GLU A 243 -6.58 -21.60 6.47
CA GLU A 243 -7.23 -20.39 6.95
C GLU A 243 -6.39 -19.14 6.60
N TRP A 244 -5.08 -19.20 6.85
CA TRP A 244 -4.14 -18.15 6.46
C TRP A 244 -4.16 -17.89 4.97
N HIS A 245 -4.05 -18.94 4.15
CA HIS A 245 -4.06 -18.81 2.70
C HIS A 245 -5.36 -18.18 2.19
N GLN A 246 -6.49 -18.53 2.78
CA GLN A 246 -7.78 -17.92 2.46
C GLN A 246 -7.81 -16.42 2.80
N ILE A 247 -7.35 -16.04 3.99
CA ILE A 247 -7.28 -14.63 4.43
C ILE A 247 -6.37 -13.84 3.47
N GLU A 248 -5.17 -14.35 3.23
CA GLU A 248 -4.16 -13.70 2.38
C GLU A 248 -4.68 -13.53 0.94
N THR A 249 -5.24 -14.59 0.35
CA THR A 249 -5.79 -14.54 -1.01
C THR A 249 -6.98 -13.59 -1.11
N THR A 250 -7.85 -13.58 -0.10
CA THR A 250 -9.01 -12.68 -0.07
C THR A 250 -8.56 -11.23 0.04
N LEU A 251 -7.65 -10.91 0.97
CA LEU A 251 -7.09 -9.56 1.12
C LEU A 251 -6.31 -9.10 -0.12
N ARG A 252 -5.74 -10.05 -0.89
CA ARG A 252 -5.10 -9.76 -2.17
C ARG A 252 -6.05 -9.45 -3.32
N ASN A 253 -7.34 -9.70 -3.16
CA ASN A 253 -8.32 -9.22 -4.13
C ASN A 253 -8.25 -7.69 -4.20
N GLU A 254 -8.03 -7.16 -5.39
CA GLU A 254 -7.77 -5.74 -5.58
C GLU A 254 -8.92 -4.83 -5.11
N GLU A 255 -10.18 -5.24 -5.35
CA GLU A 255 -11.36 -4.47 -4.92
C GLU A 255 -11.47 -4.42 -3.40
N PHE A 256 -11.21 -5.55 -2.73
CA PHE A 256 -11.23 -5.60 -1.27
C PHE A 256 -10.04 -4.85 -0.66
N TRP A 257 -8.84 -4.97 -1.25
CA TRP A 257 -7.66 -4.25 -0.79
C TRP A 257 -7.88 -2.73 -0.88
N TYR A 258 -8.31 -2.21 -2.03
CA TYR A 258 -8.55 -0.79 -2.19
C TYR A 258 -9.80 -0.30 -1.45
N PHE A 259 -10.76 -1.16 -1.10
CA PHE A 259 -11.80 -0.77 -0.15
C PHE A 259 -11.18 -0.35 1.19
N LEU A 260 -10.26 -1.17 1.73
CA LEU A 260 -9.61 -0.95 3.03
C LEU A 260 -8.44 0.05 3.00
N ASN A 261 -7.68 0.04 1.91
CA ASN A 261 -6.39 0.72 1.79
C ASN A 261 -6.38 1.81 0.72
N ASN A 262 -5.57 2.84 0.94
CA ASN A 262 -5.28 3.84 -0.09
C ASN A 262 -4.05 3.49 -0.92
N ASN A 263 -3.12 2.69 -0.41
CA ASN A 263 -1.88 2.33 -1.11
C ASN A 263 -2.04 1.09 -2.01
N SER A 264 -1.21 1.03 -3.06
CA SER A 264 -1.10 -0.17 -3.92
C SER A 264 -0.64 -1.39 -3.13
N ILE A 265 -1.23 -2.55 -3.45
CA ILE A 265 -0.89 -3.83 -2.86
C ILE A 265 0.53 -4.30 -3.20
N GLU A 266 1.10 -3.84 -4.32
CA GLU A 266 2.45 -4.18 -4.77
C GLU A 266 3.54 -3.73 -3.78
N LYS A 267 3.23 -2.76 -2.92
CA LYS A 267 4.13 -2.28 -1.87
C LYS A 267 4.13 -3.17 -0.62
N THR A 268 3.22 -4.14 -0.54
CA THR A 268 3.02 -5.00 0.63
C THR A 268 3.47 -6.42 0.34
N SER A 269 4.40 -6.92 1.16
CA SER A 269 4.91 -8.29 1.03
C SER A 269 3.84 -9.33 1.39
N SER A 270 3.04 -9.09 2.43
CA SER A 270 1.99 -10.00 2.91
C SER A 270 0.75 -9.21 3.34
N ALA A 271 -0.41 -9.50 2.73
CA ALA A 271 -1.62 -8.69 2.89
C ALA A 271 -2.27 -8.85 4.27
N ILE A 272 -2.13 -10.02 4.88
CA ILE A 272 -2.59 -10.33 6.25
C ILE A 272 -1.90 -9.46 7.32
N GLU A 273 -0.75 -8.84 7.03
CA GLU A 273 -0.12 -7.87 7.93
C GLU A 273 -1.03 -6.70 8.26
N LEU A 274 -1.95 -6.32 7.37
CA LEU A 274 -2.98 -5.34 7.67
C LEU A 274 -3.76 -5.73 8.94
N VAL A 275 -4.17 -6.99 9.03
CA VAL A 275 -4.95 -7.52 10.17
C VAL A 275 -4.09 -7.53 11.43
N PHE A 276 -2.84 -7.99 11.34
CA PHE A 276 -1.94 -7.99 12.50
C PHE A 276 -1.63 -6.59 13.00
N ASN A 277 -1.41 -5.63 12.10
CA ASN A 277 -1.17 -4.23 12.46
C ASN A 277 -2.39 -3.61 13.14
N LEU A 278 -3.61 -3.99 12.74
CA LEU A 278 -4.84 -3.55 13.41
C LEU A 278 -4.98 -4.14 14.82
N ILE A 279 -4.39 -5.32 15.08
CA ILE A 279 -4.40 -6.00 16.38
C ILE A 279 -3.32 -5.46 17.33
N ALA A 280 -2.10 -5.21 16.82
CA ALA A 280 -0.94 -4.87 17.65
C ALA A 280 -0.91 -3.42 18.18
N GLU A 281 -1.81 -2.56 17.69
CA GLU A 281 -2.05 -1.19 18.13
C GLU A 281 -0.89 -0.17 18.07
N ASP A 282 0.38 -0.57 17.85
CA ASP A 282 1.55 0.32 17.82
C ASP A 282 2.53 -0.06 16.67
N SER A 283 2.89 0.90 15.80
CA SER A 283 3.59 0.62 14.53
C SER A 283 4.64 1.68 14.16
N LYS A 284 5.66 1.83 15.01
CA LYS A 284 6.80 2.73 14.70
C LYS A 284 8.15 2.02 14.53
N LEU A 285 8.30 0.76 14.94
CA LEU A 285 9.56 0.01 14.86
C LEU A 285 9.48 -1.11 13.81
N LYS A 286 10.62 -1.46 13.21
CA LYS A 286 10.73 -2.62 12.32
C LYS A 286 10.52 -3.90 13.14
N TYR A 287 9.59 -4.76 12.71
CA TYR A 287 9.11 -5.93 13.44
C TYR A 287 8.31 -5.66 14.73
N SER A 288 7.77 -4.45 14.91
CA SER A 288 6.99 -4.11 16.10
C SER A 288 5.77 -5.02 16.28
N THR A 289 5.16 -5.44 15.18
CA THR A 289 3.96 -6.26 15.19
C THR A 289 4.27 -7.68 15.64
N TYR A 290 5.33 -8.31 15.13
CA TYR A 290 5.79 -9.61 15.63
C TYR A 290 6.11 -9.56 17.13
N LEU A 291 6.91 -8.58 17.56
CA LEU A 291 7.30 -8.45 18.97
C LEU A 291 6.09 -8.28 19.90
N TRP A 292 5.06 -7.57 19.42
CA TRP A 292 3.81 -7.46 20.17
C TRP A 292 3.13 -8.82 20.31
N PHE A 293 3.01 -9.59 19.22
CA PHE A 293 2.42 -10.94 19.26
C PHE A 293 3.21 -11.88 20.17
N GLU A 294 4.54 -11.90 20.08
CA GLU A 294 5.41 -12.67 20.95
C GLU A 294 5.18 -12.33 22.42
N LYS A 295 5.12 -11.04 22.76
CA LYS A 295 4.83 -10.58 24.12
C LYS A 295 3.44 -11.01 24.61
N GLN A 296 2.41 -10.99 23.75
CA GLN A 296 1.06 -11.42 24.13
C GLN A 296 0.97 -12.94 24.33
N ILE A 297 1.78 -13.72 23.62
CA ILE A 297 1.76 -15.18 23.72
C ILE A 297 2.52 -15.66 24.96
N ARG A 298 3.64 -15.01 25.27
CA ARG A 298 4.55 -15.40 26.35
C ARG A 298 3.82 -15.55 27.70
N ALA A 299 3.99 -16.71 28.32
CA ALA A 299 3.40 -17.05 29.62
C ALA A 299 4.41 -17.80 30.50
N GLU A 300 4.05 -18.07 31.76
CA GLU A 300 4.90 -18.82 32.69
C GLU A 300 5.02 -20.30 32.33
N ASN A 301 4.02 -20.85 31.63
CA ASN A 301 4.01 -22.25 31.19
C ASN A 301 3.56 -22.39 29.72
N GLU A 302 3.98 -23.50 29.11
CA GLU A 302 3.76 -23.78 27.68
C GLU A 302 2.28 -24.00 27.30
N LEU A 303 1.45 -24.44 28.25
CA LEU A 303 0.02 -24.65 28.00
C LEU A 303 -0.72 -23.31 27.89
N ASP A 304 -0.36 -22.33 28.72
CA ASP A 304 -0.90 -20.97 28.64
C ASP A 304 -0.43 -20.26 27.37
N GLU A 305 0.83 -20.48 26.93
CA GLU A 305 1.30 -19.97 25.64
C GLU A 305 0.48 -20.49 24.46
N LYS A 306 0.09 -21.78 24.51
CA LYS A 306 -0.82 -22.37 23.52
C LYS A 306 -2.18 -21.66 23.52
N VAL A 307 -2.78 -21.49 24.69
CA VAL A 307 -4.10 -20.82 24.83
C VAL A 307 -4.02 -19.40 24.27
N ASN A 308 -2.99 -18.64 24.65
CA ASN A 308 -2.80 -17.27 24.15
C ASN A 308 -2.63 -17.24 22.62
N ALA A 309 -1.90 -18.20 22.04
CA ALA A 309 -1.71 -18.30 20.60
C ALA A 309 -3.03 -18.63 19.86
N ASP A 310 -3.83 -19.57 20.38
CA ASP A 310 -5.14 -19.90 19.83
C ASP A 310 -6.13 -18.72 19.94
N GLU A 311 -6.10 -17.96 21.04
CA GLU A 311 -6.90 -16.75 21.22
C GLU A 311 -6.52 -15.65 20.24
N LEU A 312 -5.22 -15.40 20.03
CA LEU A 312 -4.74 -14.41 19.06
C LEU A 312 -5.06 -14.80 17.62
N TRP A 313 -4.97 -16.09 17.28
CA TRP A 313 -5.39 -16.56 15.96
C TRP A 313 -6.90 -16.40 15.77
N SER A 314 -7.69 -16.71 16.79
CA SER A 314 -9.15 -16.48 16.77
C SER A 314 -9.47 -14.99 16.60
N LYS A 315 -8.77 -14.11 17.32
CA LYS A 315 -8.89 -12.65 17.16
C LYS A 315 -8.50 -12.18 15.75
N THR A 316 -7.49 -12.78 15.13
CA THR A 316 -7.10 -12.51 13.74
C THR A 316 -8.25 -12.83 12.78
N LYS A 317 -8.86 -14.01 12.94
CA LYS A 317 -10.04 -14.41 12.14
C LYS A 317 -11.22 -13.47 12.37
N ASP A 318 -11.48 -13.06 13.61
CA ASP A 318 -12.56 -12.14 13.93
C ASP A 318 -12.39 -10.77 13.26
N TYR A 319 -11.17 -10.22 13.30
CA TYR A 319 -10.87 -8.96 12.61
C TYR A 319 -11.08 -9.10 11.10
N PHE A 320 -10.52 -10.15 10.49
CA PHE A 320 -10.71 -10.42 9.06
C PHE A 320 -12.20 -10.58 8.70
N ASN A 321 -12.96 -11.37 9.46
CA ASN A 321 -14.37 -11.63 9.21
C ASN A 321 -15.21 -10.35 9.28
N ARG A 322 -14.86 -9.41 10.17
CA ARG A 322 -15.53 -8.10 10.26
C ARG A 322 -15.25 -7.25 9.02
N LEU A 323 -13.99 -7.16 8.60
CA LEU A 323 -13.59 -6.46 7.38
C LEU A 323 -14.31 -7.04 6.16
N PHE A 324 -14.34 -8.37 6.05
CA PHE A 324 -15.01 -9.07 4.96
C PHE A 324 -16.53 -8.89 5.00
N TYR A 325 -17.14 -8.88 6.19
CA TYR A 325 -18.57 -8.57 6.34
C TYR A 325 -18.90 -7.15 5.86
N TRP A 326 -18.07 -6.15 6.19
CA TRP A 326 -18.28 -4.77 5.74
C TRP A 326 -18.20 -4.66 4.22
N TYR A 327 -17.25 -5.36 3.60
CA TYR A 327 -17.11 -5.41 2.16
C TYR A 327 -18.36 -5.99 1.47
N ASN A 328 -18.94 -7.06 2.04
CA ASN A 328 -20.10 -7.73 1.46
C ASN A 328 -21.44 -7.03 1.76
N ASN A 329 -21.52 -6.17 2.78
CA ASN A 329 -22.73 -5.42 3.12
C ASN A 329 -22.81 -4.09 2.33
N SER A 330 -23.88 -3.84 1.54
CA SER A 330 -23.97 -2.64 0.65
C SER A 330 -23.75 -1.34 1.39
N LYS A 331 -24.52 -1.14 2.47
CA LYS A 331 -24.53 0.11 3.22
C LYS A 331 -23.18 0.36 3.87
N LEU A 332 -22.61 -0.66 4.53
CA LEU A 332 -21.30 -0.54 5.18
C LEU A 332 -20.17 -0.37 4.16
N TYR A 333 -20.21 -1.06 3.02
CA TYR A 333 -19.24 -0.91 1.95
C TYR A 333 -19.15 0.55 1.50
N HIS A 334 -20.29 1.14 1.14
CA HIS A 334 -20.35 2.52 0.65
C HIS A 334 -19.97 3.52 1.76
N HIS A 335 -20.51 3.34 2.97
CA HIS A 335 -20.29 4.27 4.06
C HIS A 335 -18.86 4.25 4.62
N ILE A 336 -18.33 3.06 4.92
CA ILE A 336 -16.95 2.90 5.40
C ILE A 336 -15.96 3.28 4.28
N GLY A 337 -16.24 2.88 3.04
CA GLY A 337 -15.40 3.22 1.90
C GLY A 337 -15.29 4.73 1.69
N TYR A 338 -16.38 5.48 1.86
CA TYR A 338 -16.36 6.95 1.87
C TYR A 338 -15.41 7.51 2.96
N LEU A 339 -15.58 7.07 4.22
CA LEU A 339 -14.76 7.53 5.35
C LEU A 339 -13.27 7.26 5.14
N LEU A 340 -12.93 6.10 4.57
CA LEU A 340 -11.54 5.73 4.27
C LEU A 340 -10.97 6.50 3.07
N ALA A 341 -11.78 6.87 2.09
CA ALA A 341 -11.33 7.54 0.87
C ALA A 341 -11.06 9.05 1.07
N ILE A 342 -11.78 9.71 1.98
CA ILE A 342 -11.63 11.15 2.24
C ILE A 342 -10.40 11.50 3.09
N GLN A 343 -9.82 10.55 3.83
CA GLN A 343 -8.65 10.77 4.68
C GLN A 343 -7.39 10.23 4.01
N ASP A 344 -6.27 10.93 4.13
CA ASP A 344 -4.97 10.44 3.63
C ASP A 344 -4.41 9.35 4.54
N ASN A 345 -4.62 9.46 5.86
CA ASN A 345 -4.30 8.42 6.84
C ASN A 345 -5.51 7.50 7.09
N ASN A 346 -5.79 6.62 6.14
CA ASN A 346 -6.92 5.69 6.22
C ASN A 346 -6.73 4.59 7.29
N PHE A 347 -5.48 4.28 7.69
CA PHE A 347 -5.22 3.23 8.67
C PHE A 347 -5.75 3.59 10.06
N ASN A 348 -5.53 4.83 10.53
CA ASN A 348 -6.07 5.29 11.82
C ASN A 348 -7.60 5.34 11.82
N VAL A 349 -8.21 5.72 10.70
CA VAL A 349 -9.67 5.68 10.53
C VAL A 349 -10.17 4.25 10.62
N LEU A 350 -9.53 3.31 9.92
CA LEU A 350 -9.89 1.90 9.96
C LEU A 350 -9.78 1.31 11.38
N LYS A 351 -8.71 1.66 12.10
CA LYS A 351 -8.52 1.30 13.51
C LYS A 351 -9.68 1.81 14.37
N ASN A 352 -10.05 3.08 14.24
CA ASN A 352 -11.18 3.67 14.98
C ASN A 352 -12.51 2.97 14.66
N ILE A 353 -12.77 2.65 13.39
CA ILE A 353 -13.99 1.94 12.98
C ILE A 353 -14.03 0.54 13.58
N ILE A 354 -12.91 -0.21 13.55
CA ILE A 354 -12.83 -1.54 14.18
C ILE A 354 -13.09 -1.47 15.68
N SER A 355 -12.46 -0.55 16.40
CA SER A 355 -12.63 -0.41 17.85
C SER A 355 -14.08 -0.14 18.25
N ASN A 356 -14.82 0.63 17.44
CA ASN A 356 -16.24 0.96 17.69
C ASN A 356 -17.23 -0.07 17.12
N SER A 357 -16.75 -1.11 16.41
CA SER A 357 -17.63 -2.10 15.80
C SER A 357 -18.03 -3.23 16.74
N ASN A 358 -17.60 -3.24 18.01
CA ASN A 358 -17.91 -4.32 18.98
C ASN A 358 -19.27 -4.10 19.66
N ILE A 359 -20.27 -3.79 18.84
CA ILE A 359 -21.63 -3.46 19.24
C ILE A 359 -22.61 -4.15 18.28
N LYS A 360 -23.92 -4.07 18.57
CA LYS A 360 -24.95 -4.65 17.69
C LYS A 360 -24.87 -4.04 16.28
N LYS A 361 -25.15 -4.86 15.25
CA LYS A 361 -24.95 -4.52 13.83
C LYS A 361 -25.70 -3.26 13.38
N ASP A 362 -26.94 -3.09 13.85
CA ASP A 362 -27.79 -1.93 13.61
C ASP A 362 -27.23 -0.66 14.26
N ILE A 363 -26.78 -0.75 15.51
CA ILE A 363 -26.15 0.36 16.23
C ILE A 363 -24.84 0.76 15.54
N PHE A 364 -24.04 -0.21 15.10
CA PHE A 364 -22.81 0.06 14.37
C PHE A 364 -23.06 0.75 13.02
N GLN A 365 -24.07 0.31 12.26
CA GLN A 365 -24.44 0.98 11.01
C GLN A 365 -24.84 2.44 11.24
N ASN A 366 -25.58 2.72 12.31
CA ASN A 366 -25.95 4.09 12.69
C ASN A 366 -24.73 4.90 13.12
N TRP A 367 -23.82 4.32 13.91
CA TRP A 367 -22.57 4.98 14.29
C TRP A 367 -21.73 5.36 13.07
N VAL A 368 -21.57 4.45 12.09
CA VAL A 368 -20.85 4.75 10.83
C VAL A 368 -21.57 5.88 10.06
N PHE A 369 -22.90 5.88 10.03
CA PHE A 369 -23.68 6.95 9.42
C PHE A 369 -23.43 8.29 10.11
N ASP A 370 -23.42 8.33 11.45
CA ASP A 370 -23.14 9.54 12.22
C ASP A 370 -21.72 10.08 11.95
N GLN A 371 -20.73 9.20 11.73
CA GLN A 371 -19.38 9.64 11.31
C GLN A 371 -19.38 10.33 9.94
N ILE A 372 -20.27 9.92 9.02
CA ILE A 372 -20.43 10.61 7.72
C ILE A 372 -21.07 11.98 7.93
N VAL A 373 -22.14 12.05 8.73
CA VAL A 373 -22.80 13.32 9.11
C VAL A 373 -21.76 14.27 9.69
N ASP A 374 -20.97 13.82 10.67
CA ASP A 374 -19.91 14.61 11.30
C ASP A 374 -18.86 15.13 10.29
N SER A 375 -18.58 14.37 9.23
CA SER A 375 -17.61 14.76 8.21
C SER A 375 -18.07 15.91 7.31
N ILE A 376 -19.38 16.16 7.23
CA ILE A 376 -20.00 17.16 6.35
C ILE A 376 -20.91 18.18 7.07
N LYS A 377 -21.18 18.03 8.36
CA LYS A 377 -22.11 18.88 9.14
C LYS A 377 -21.80 20.38 9.18
N HIS A 378 -20.62 20.80 8.73
CA HIS A 378 -20.23 22.22 8.66
C HIS A 378 -20.32 22.78 7.24
N ILE A 379 -20.65 21.94 6.26
CA ILE A 379 -20.69 22.29 4.85
C ILE A 379 -22.08 22.82 4.52
N LYS A 380 -22.17 24.11 4.18
CA LYS A 380 -23.37 24.73 3.61
C LYS A 380 -23.26 24.70 2.10
N LEU A 381 -24.11 23.93 1.43
CA LEU A 381 -24.02 23.70 -0.01
C LEU A 381 -24.09 25.00 -0.82
N GLU A 382 -24.94 25.95 -0.40
CA GLU A 382 -25.14 27.23 -1.07
C GLU A 382 -23.90 28.14 -1.02
N ASN A 383 -23.04 27.97 -0.01
CA ASN A 383 -21.89 28.84 0.25
C ASN A 383 -20.57 28.27 -0.29
N LEU A 384 -20.60 27.11 -0.95
CA LEU A 384 -19.40 26.48 -1.46
C LEU A 384 -18.80 27.27 -2.62
N ASP A 385 -17.51 27.57 -2.52
CA ASP A 385 -16.75 28.28 -3.54
C ASP A 385 -15.63 27.39 -4.12
N TYR A 386 -15.44 27.45 -5.43
CA TYR A 386 -14.45 26.64 -6.14
C TYR A 386 -13.00 26.91 -5.70
N GLU A 387 -12.67 28.17 -5.38
CA GLU A 387 -11.32 28.56 -5.02
C GLU A 387 -11.03 28.25 -3.54
N LYS A 388 -12.00 28.48 -2.67
CA LYS A 388 -11.83 28.41 -1.21
C LYS A 388 -12.14 27.04 -0.61
N ASN A 389 -13.06 26.26 -1.17
CA ASN A 389 -13.63 25.07 -0.54
C ASN A 389 -13.32 23.76 -1.27
N LYS A 390 -12.11 23.61 -1.82
CA LYS A 390 -11.75 22.42 -2.63
C LYS A 390 -11.90 21.09 -1.90
N SER A 391 -11.58 21.04 -0.61
CA SER A 391 -11.67 19.81 0.19
C SER A 391 -13.12 19.42 0.44
N GLU A 392 -13.95 20.39 0.80
CA GLU A 392 -15.38 20.24 1.03
C GLU A 392 -16.10 19.82 -0.25
N LEU A 393 -15.78 20.45 -1.38
CA LEU A 393 -16.29 20.06 -2.70
C LEU A 393 -15.98 18.60 -3.01
N HIS A 394 -14.75 18.14 -2.78
CA HIS A 394 -14.38 16.74 -3.00
C HIS A 394 -15.19 15.79 -2.10
N LYS A 395 -15.40 16.12 -0.83
CA LYS A 395 -16.22 15.31 0.09
C LYS A 395 -17.66 15.20 -0.41
N VAL A 396 -18.28 16.33 -0.75
CA VAL A 396 -19.67 16.39 -1.25
C VAL A 396 -19.81 15.59 -2.54
N PHE A 397 -18.95 15.81 -3.54
CA PHE A 397 -19.05 15.10 -4.80
C PHE A 397 -18.74 13.60 -4.67
N LEU A 398 -17.79 13.22 -3.82
CA LEU A 398 -17.52 11.80 -3.57
C LEU A 398 -18.74 11.13 -2.92
N LEU A 399 -19.31 11.75 -1.88
CA LEU A 399 -20.50 11.22 -1.21
C LEU A 399 -21.68 11.14 -2.18
N HIS A 400 -21.93 12.19 -2.97
CA HIS A 400 -22.99 12.21 -3.99
C HIS A 400 -22.83 11.04 -4.97
N ASN A 401 -21.62 10.80 -5.48
CA ASN A 401 -21.37 9.69 -6.40
C ASN A 401 -21.57 8.32 -5.76
N ILE A 402 -21.12 8.14 -4.52
CA ILE A 402 -21.26 6.87 -3.79
C ILE A 402 -22.74 6.56 -3.54
N ILE A 403 -23.48 7.52 -2.97
CA ILE A 403 -24.89 7.31 -2.61
C ILE A 403 -25.76 7.23 -3.86
N ALA A 404 -25.50 8.01 -4.90
CA ALA A 404 -26.19 7.86 -6.17
C ALA A 404 -25.98 6.46 -6.78
N THR A 405 -24.80 5.86 -6.59
CA THR A 405 -24.51 4.48 -7.05
C THR A 405 -25.29 3.46 -6.23
N ASP A 406 -25.34 3.61 -4.90
CA ASP A 406 -26.10 2.71 -4.01
C ASP A 406 -27.62 2.80 -4.24
N ASN A 407 -28.13 3.99 -4.61
CA ASN A 407 -29.54 4.24 -4.88
C ASN A 407 -30.03 3.75 -6.26
N LEU A 408 -29.14 3.33 -7.16
CA LEU A 408 -29.55 2.80 -8.47
C LEU A 408 -30.36 1.50 -8.29
N ASN A 409 -31.63 1.55 -8.68
CA ASN A 409 -32.51 0.38 -8.69
C ASN A 409 -32.06 -0.61 -9.77
N SER A 410 -31.42 -1.72 -9.38
CA SER A 410 -31.14 -2.84 -10.28
C SER A 410 -31.31 -4.18 -9.60
N ALA A 411 -31.53 -5.22 -10.41
CA ALA A 411 -31.58 -6.61 -9.94
C ALA A 411 -30.25 -7.11 -9.36
N GLN A 412 -29.13 -6.44 -9.70
CA GLN A 412 -27.81 -6.67 -9.11
C GLN A 412 -27.45 -5.54 -8.15
N LYS A 413 -26.61 -5.85 -7.16
CA LYS A 413 -26.08 -4.86 -6.20
C LYS A 413 -25.11 -3.92 -6.92
N ASN A 414 -25.41 -2.63 -6.98
CA ASN A 414 -24.48 -1.63 -7.50
C ASN A 414 -23.41 -1.32 -6.45
N VAL A 415 -22.16 -1.25 -6.88
CA VAL A 415 -20.99 -1.09 -6.01
C VAL A 415 -20.15 0.05 -6.57
N PHE A 416 -19.93 1.08 -5.76
CA PHE A 416 -19.01 2.15 -6.13
C PHE A 416 -17.57 1.62 -6.20
N PRO A 417 -16.86 1.71 -7.34
CA PRO A 417 -15.57 1.04 -7.52
C PRO A 417 -14.42 1.81 -6.83
N PHE A 418 -14.24 1.60 -5.52
CA PHE A 418 -13.17 2.26 -4.75
C PHE A 418 -11.76 1.96 -5.28
N ASN A 419 -11.54 0.79 -5.90
CA ASN A 419 -10.29 0.45 -6.59
C ASN A 419 -9.96 1.45 -7.69
N LEU A 420 -10.90 1.71 -8.60
CA LEU A 420 -10.71 2.67 -9.69
C LEU A 420 -10.56 4.08 -9.14
N TYR A 421 -11.39 4.45 -8.16
CA TYR A 421 -11.34 5.77 -7.52
C TYR A 421 -9.97 6.07 -6.90
N LYS A 422 -9.44 5.15 -6.09
CA LYS A 422 -8.19 5.34 -5.35
C LYS A 422 -6.96 5.20 -6.24
N LYS A 423 -6.99 4.36 -7.27
CA LYS A 423 -5.93 4.33 -8.29
C LYS A 423 -5.75 5.69 -8.97
N ILE A 424 -6.86 6.31 -9.40
CA ILE A 424 -6.83 7.67 -9.97
C ILE A 424 -6.33 8.68 -8.94
N LYS A 425 -6.77 8.58 -7.67
CA LYS A 425 -6.30 9.44 -6.57
C LYS A 425 -4.77 9.37 -6.42
N ASN A 426 -4.18 8.18 -6.52
CA ASN A 426 -2.74 7.95 -6.35
C ASN A 426 -1.88 8.30 -7.57
N ASP A 427 -2.43 8.24 -8.79
CA ASP A 427 -1.69 8.59 -10.01
C ASP A 427 -1.56 10.10 -10.17
N LYS A 428 -2.63 10.77 -10.62
CA LYS A 428 -2.65 12.22 -10.88
C LYS A 428 -3.63 12.99 -9.99
N GLY A 429 -4.45 12.28 -9.23
CA GLY A 429 -5.43 12.87 -8.34
C GLY A 429 -6.76 13.20 -9.03
N TRP A 430 -7.71 13.60 -8.18
CA TRP A 430 -9.00 14.11 -8.59
C TRP A 430 -8.96 15.63 -8.72
N SER A 431 -9.87 16.16 -9.54
CA SER A 431 -10.06 17.59 -9.73
C SER A 431 -11.53 17.89 -9.91
N ILE A 432 -11.91 19.15 -9.66
CA ILE A 432 -13.25 19.63 -9.95
C ILE A 432 -13.21 20.32 -11.31
N GLU A 433 -14.06 19.87 -12.23
CA GLU A 433 -14.24 20.42 -13.57
C GLU A 433 -15.51 21.26 -13.62
N HIS A 434 -15.47 22.37 -14.36
CA HIS A 434 -16.67 23.14 -14.65
C HIS A 434 -17.43 22.49 -15.81
N ILE A 435 -18.75 22.30 -15.70
CA ILE A 435 -19.56 21.71 -16.78
C ILE A 435 -19.59 22.64 -18.00
N HIS A 436 -19.72 23.95 -17.77
CA HIS A 436 -19.57 25.01 -18.75
C HIS A 436 -18.39 25.94 -18.39
N ALA A 437 -17.89 26.73 -19.34
CA ALA A 437 -16.65 27.48 -19.14
C ALA A 437 -16.90 28.78 -18.33
N GLN A 438 -16.48 28.83 -17.07
CA GLN A 438 -16.49 30.07 -16.27
C GLN A 438 -15.10 30.72 -16.27
N GLN A 439 -15.03 32.01 -16.64
CA GLN A 439 -13.81 32.84 -16.62
C GLN A 439 -12.54 32.09 -17.02
N SER A 440 -12.65 31.41 -18.16
CA SER A 440 -11.67 30.49 -18.68
C SER A 440 -10.29 31.15 -18.81
N LYS A 441 -9.26 30.56 -18.20
CA LYS A 441 -7.86 31.03 -18.31
C LYS A 441 -7.53 31.40 -19.76
N GLU A 442 -6.83 32.51 -19.95
CA GLU A 442 -6.44 32.99 -21.28
C GLU A 442 -5.66 31.88 -22.02
N ILE A 443 -6.17 31.47 -23.18
CA ILE A 443 -5.44 30.58 -24.09
C ILE A 443 -4.48 31.48 -24.87
N LYS A 444 -3.20 31.50 -24.51
CA LYS A 444 -2.19 32.37 -25.15
C LYS A 444 -1.43 31.70 -26.28
N GLU A 445 -1.35 30.38 -26.26
CA GLU A 445 -0.59 29.61 -27.25
C GLU A 445 -1.41 29.40 -28.53
N SER A 446 -0.86 29.80 -29.68
CA SER A 446 -1.53 29.70 -30.98
C SER A 446 -1.92 28.25 -31.34
N LYS A 447 -1.10 27.26 -30.97
CA LYS A 447 -1.41 25.84 -31.18
C LYS A 447 -2.65 25.41 -30.37
N ALA A 448 -2.75 25.84 -29.12
CA ALA A 448 -3.91 25.56 -28.27
C ALA A 448 -5.18 26.25 -28.78
N MET A 449 -5.08 27.47 -29.32
CA MET A 449 -6.20 28.16 -29.98
C MET A 449 -6.70 27.38 -31.19
N LYS A 450 -5.78 26.93 -32.08
CA LYS A 450 -6.14 26.09 -33.24
C LYS A 450 -6.85 24.82 -32.81
N GLN A 451 -6.33 24.13 -31.80
CA GLN A 451 -6.97 22.91 -31.31
C GLN A 451 -8.37 23.17 -30.77
N TRP A 452 -8.57 24.26 -30.03
CA TRP A 452 -9.89 24.66 -29.54
C TRP A 452 -10.88 24.92 -30.69
N LEU A 453 -10.44 25.62 -31.74
CA LEU A 453 -11.26 25.90 -32.93
C LEU A 453 -11.65 24.61 -33.67
N ILE A 454 -10.70 23.67 -33.83
CA ILE A 454 -10.94 22.37 -34.47
C ILE A 454 -11.94 21.53 -33.66
N ASP A 455 -11.73 21.41 -32.35
CA ASP A 455 -12.63 20.68 -31.45
C ASP A 455 -14.04 21.28 -31.48
N THR A 456 -14.13 22.61 -31.48
CA THR A 456 -15.40 23.35 -31.55
C THR A 456 -16.09 23.12 -32.89
N LEU A 457 -15.39 23.26 -34.01
CA LEU A 457 -15.95 23.04 -35.35
C LEU A 457 -16.53 21.62 -35.47
N LYS A 458 -15.79 20.62 -35.01
CA LYS A 458 -16.23 19.21 -35.00
C LYS A 458 -17.49 19.01 -34.15
N ALA A 459 -17.61 19.69 -33.02
CA ALA A 459 -18.82 19.62 -32.19
C ALA A 459 -20.03 20.30 -32.86
N LEU A 460 -19.80 21.34 -33.67
CA LEU A 460 -20.84 22.10 -34.40
C LEU A 460 -21.33 21.42 -35.68
N GLU A 461 -20.65 20.38 -36.19
CA GLU A 461 -21.02 19.67 -37.42
C GLU A 461 -22.48 19.22 -37.42
N ASN A 462 -22.96 18.74 -36.27
CA ASN A 462 -24.30 18.17 -36.11
C ASN A 462 -25.29 19.08 -35.35
N ILE A 463 -24.96 20.36 -35.16
CA ILE A 463 -25.79 21.31 -34.41
C ILE A 463 -26.28 22.41 -35.36
N HIS A 464 -27.55 22.37 -35.75
CA HIS A 464 -28.13 23.35 -36.68
C HIS A 464 -28.87 24.49 -35.99
N GLU A 465 -29.46 24.22 -34.84
CA GLU A 465 -30.18 25.19 -34.03
C GLU A 465 -29.97 24.92 -32.54
N ILE A 466 -30.01 25.97 -31.74
CA ILE A 466 -29.95 25.93 -30.28
C ILE A 466 -31.10 26.77 -29.75
N GLU A 467 -31.83 26.27 -28.77
CA GLU A 467 -32.80 27.06 -28.03
C GLU A 467 -32.12 27.60 -26.77
N THR A 468 -31.97 28.92 -26.72
CA THR A 468 -31.30 29.63 -25.62
C THR A 468 -32.32 30.31 -24.72
N GLU A 469 -31.95 30.49 -23.46
CA GLU A 469 -32.80 31.15 -22.47
C GLU A 469 -32.34 32.60 -22.29
N SER A 470 -33.29 33.54 -22.38
CA SER A 470 -33.04 34.95 -22.11
C SER A 470 -34.00 35.48 -21.06
N LYS A 471 -33.51 36.40 -20.23
CA LYS A 471 -34.32 37.11 -19.24
C LYS A 471 -35.12 38.20 -19.96
N SER A 472 -36.43 38.15 -19.83
CA SER A 472 -37.33 39.23 -20.20
C SER A 472 -38.17 39.62 -18.98
N PHE A 473 -38.77 40.81 -19.00
CA PHE A 473 -39.72 41.22 -17.98
C PHE A 473 -41.11 41.21 -18.58
N ASP A 474 -42.08 40.62 -17.87
CA ASP A 474 -43.48 40.76 -18.24
C ASP A 474 -43.99 42.18 -17.94
N ASN A 475 -45.24 42.45 -18.33
CA ASN A 475 -45.89 43.75 -18.11
C ASN A 475 -46.06 44.11 -16.62
N ASN A 476 -45.79 43.19 -15.69
CA ASN A 476 -45.86 43.38 -14.23
C ASN A 476 -44.47 43.41 -13.58
N GLU A 477 -43.39 43.63 -14.36
CA GLU A 477 -41.99 43.60 -13.91
C GLU A 477 -41.55 42.25 -13.30
N LYS A 478 -42.27 41.15 -13.56
CA LYS A 478 -41.81 39.81 -13.18
C LYS A 478 -40.86 39.28 -14.23
N GLU A 479 -39.76 38.70 -13.77
CA GLU A 479 -38.79 38.04 -14.63
C GLU A 479 -39.41 36.78 -15.27
N VAL A 480 -39.45 36.75 -16.60
CA VAL A 480 -39.94 35.64 -17.41
C VAL A 480 -38.83 35.15 -18.33
N VAL A 481 -38.61 33.83 -18.33
CA VAL A 481 -37.64 33.18 -19.22
C VAL A 481 -38.27 33.05 -20.61
N VAL A 482 -37.66 33.69 -21.60
CA VAL A 482 -38.06 33.56 -23.01
C VAL A 482 -37.05 32.68 -23.73
N LYS A 483 -37.57 31.69 -24.45
CA LYS A 483 -36.80 30.78 -25.28
C LYS A 483 -36.58 31.39 -26.67
N ASN A 484 -35.32 31.51 -27.08
CA ASN A 484 -34.93 32.03 -28.39
C ASN A 484 -34.24 30.93 -29.19
N VAL A 485 -34.71 30.66 -30.41
CA VAL A 485 -34.04 29.73 -31.32
C VAL A 485 -32.98 30.48 -32.11
N ILE A 486 -31.71 30.10 -31.90
CA ILE A 486 -30.56 30.61 -32.65
C ILE A 486 -30.17 29.55 -33.68
N LYS A 487 -30.22 29.91 -34.96
CA LYS A 487 -29.66 29.06 -36.03
C LYS A 487 -28.14 29.18 -36.04
N ILE A 488 -27.44 28.05 -35.99
CA ILE A 488 -26.01 28.01 -36.24
C ILE A 488 -25.84 27.99 -37.76
N ASP A 489 -25.61 29.15 -38.33
CA ASP A 489 -25.45 29.34 -39.75
C ASP A 489 -24.03 28.99 -40.24
N ASP A 490 -23.88 28.91 -41.56
CA ASP A 490 -22.58 28.71 -42.19
C ASP A 490 -21.63 29.89 -41.94
N VAL A 491 -22.15 31.06 -41.53
CA VAL A 491 -21.31 32.24 -41.21
C VAL A 491 -20.44 31.96 -40.00
N LEU A 492 -21.01 31.43 -38.90
CA LEU A 492 -20.21 31.07 -37.72
C LEU A 492 -19.19 29.95 -38.03
N ARG A 493 -19.60 28.95 -38.84
CA ARG A 493 -18.69 27.87 -39.26
C ARG A 493 -17.53 28.41 -40.10
N ASN A 494 -17.83 29.31 -41.03
CA ASN A 494 -16.84 29.94 -41.90
C ASN A 494 -15.90 30.87 -41.10
N GLU A 495 -16.40 31.60 -40.09
CA GLU A 495 -15.57 32.37 -39.14
C GLU A 495 -14.54 31.48 -38.44
N ILE A 496 -14.95 30.30 -37.96
CA ILE A 496 -14.06 29.32 -37.31
C ILE A 496 -13.03 28.77 -38.31
N VAL A 497 -13.47 28.34 -39.50
CA VAL A 497 -12.60 27.77 -40.55
C VAL A 497 -11.53 28.78 -40.98
N LYS A 498 -11.91 30.05 -41.14
CA LYS A 498 -10.99 31.13 -41.51
C LYS A 498 -9.84 31.26 -40.50
N LEU A 499 -10.14 31.26 -39.20
CA LEU A 499 -9.11 31.34 -38.16
C LEU A 499 -8.23 30.09 -38.08
N ILE A 500 -8.76 28.90 -38.39
CA ILE A 500 -7.96 27.66 -38.43
C ILE A 500 -6.89 27.72 -39.53
N GLN A 501 -7.24 28.32 -40.69
CA GLN A 501 -6.37 28.41 -41.86
C GLN A 501 -5.25 29.45 -41.73
N GLU A 502 -5.32 30.35 -40.75
CA GLU A 502 -4.25 31.33 -40.49
C GLU A 502 -2.96 30.61 -40.07
N GLU A 503 -1.80 31.01 -40.59
CA GLU A 503 -0.50 30.46 -40.14
C GLU A 503 -0.33 30.61 -38.63
N LYS A 504 -0.71 31.78 -38.11
CA LYS A 504 -0.74 32.12 -36.68
C LYS A 504 -2.08 32.77 -36.33
N VAL A 505 -2.86 32.12 -35.48
CA VAL A 505 -4.19 32.59 -35.04
C VAL A 505 -4.08 33.94 -34.33
N ASN A 506 -4.87 34.92 -34.78
CA ASN A 506 -5.01 36.21 -34.10
C ASN A 506 -5.70 36.05 -32.72
N TYR A 507 -5.04 36.53 -31.66
CA TYR A 507 -5.54 36.42 -30.27
C TYR A 507 -6.87 37.12 -30.03
N ASN A 508 -7.03 38.34 -30.55
CA ASN A 508 -8.21 39.15 -30.31
C ASN A 508 -9.43 38.58 -31.05
N ASP A 509 -9.24 38.19 -32.31
CA ASP A 509 -10.29 37.57 -33.12
C ASP A 509 -10.71 36.22 -32.53
N PHE A 510 -9.75 35.40 -32.10
CA PHE A 510 -10.01 34.17 -31.38
C PHE A 510 -10.81 34.40 -30.09
N ASN A 511 -10.41 35.36 -29.25
CA ASN A 511 -11.09 35.61 -27.99
C ASN A 511 -12.52 36.14 -28.20
N ASN A 512 -12.72 37.04 -29.17
CA ASN A 512 -14.05 37.53 -29.51
C ASN A 512 -14.96 36.40 -29.98
N LEU A 513 -14.46 35.54 -30.88
CA LEU A 513 -15.20 34.38 -31.36
C LEU A 513 -15.47 33.38 -30.23
N ARG A 514 -14.47 33.10 -29.39
CA ARG A 514 -14.60 32.21 -28.23
C ARG A 514 -15.70 32.67 -27.28
N ILE A 515 -15.71 33.96 -26.90
CA ILE A 515 -16.76 34.51 -26.02
C ILE A 515 -18.14 34.39 -26.68
N LYS A 516 -18.23 34.71 -27.97
CA LYS A 516 -19.46 34.60 -28.77
C LYS A 516 -19.98 33.16 -28.77
N VAL A 517 -19.13 32.18 -29.11
CA VAL A 517 -19.52 30.77 -29.20
C VAL A 517 -19.85 30.19 -27.83
N THR A 518 -19.06 30.46 -26.79
CA THR A 518 -19.29 29.94 -25.44
C THR A 518 -20.67 30.36 -24.92
N ARG A 519 -21.06 31.62 -25.09
CA ARG A 519 -22.37 32.14 -24.67
C ARG A 519 -23.57 31.49 -25.37
N LEU A 520 -23.38 30.86 -26.54
CA LEU A 520 -24.48 30.17 -27.24
C LEU A 520 -24.89 28.87 -26.57
N PHE A 521 -24.02 28.27 -25.75
CA PHE A 521 -24.20 26.91 -25.23
C PHE A 521 -24.45 26.85 -23.71
N GLU A 522 -24.64 27.99 -23.05
CA GLU A 522 -24.76 28.07 -21.59
C GLU A 522 -25.73 29.15 -21.13
N SER A 523 -26.35 28.92 -19.96
CA SER A 523 -27.10 29.92 -19.19
C SER A 523 -26.27 30.46 -18.01
N GLU A 524 -26.77 31.47 -17.29
CA GLU A 524 -26.18 31.92 -16.03
C GLU A 524 -26.33 30.86 -14.93
N SER A 525 -25.33 30.73 -14.03
CA SER A 525 -25.40 29.84 -12.86
C SER A 525 -25.97 30.58 -11.66
N VAL A 526 -26.72 29.84 -10.83
CA VAL A 526 -27.28 30.36 -9.57
C VAL A 526 -26.44 29.89 -8.38
N HIS A 527 -25.99 28.64 -8.42
CA HIS A 527 -25.12 28.05 -7.40
C HIS A 527 -23.81 27.60 -8.02
N VAL A 528 -22.72 27.63 -7.25
CA VAL A 528 -21.43 27.13 -7.72
C VAL A 528 -21.49 25.64 -8.04
N LEU A 529 -22.18 24.85 -7.22
CA LEU A 529 -22.31 23.39 -7.41
C LEU A 529 -23.06 22.99 -8.69
N ASP A 530 -23.97 23.83 -9.19
CA ASP A 530 -24.80 23.54 -10.37
C ASP A 530 -23.98 23.42 -11.67
N ASN A 531 -22.72 23.83 -11.62
CA ASN A 531 -21.79 23.84 -12.74
C ASN A 531 -20.46 23.13 -12.43
N LEU A 532 -20.39 22.32 -11.39
CA LEU A 532 -19.17 21.60 -11.03
C LEU A 532 -19.37 20.10 -11.07
N ALA A 533 -18.35 19.37 -11.48
CA ALA A 533 -18.35 17.91 -11.50
C ALA A 533 -16.97 17.35 -11.12
N LEU A 534 -16.95 16.14 -10.57
CA LEU A 534 -15.72 15.48 -10.13
C LEU A 534 -15.12 14.67 -11.29
N LEU A 535 -13.86 14.95 -11.62
CA LEU A 535 -13.19 14.26 -12.72
C LEU A 535 -11.70 14.03 -12.43
N ALA A 536 -11.14 12.96 -12.98
CA ALA A 536 -9.71 12.70 -12.92
C ALA A 536 -8.92 13.88 -13.48
N LYS A 537 -7.83 14.27 -12.82
CA LYS A 537 -7.04 15.45 -13.22
C LYS A 537 -6.48 15.35 -14.64
N SER A 538 -6.11 14.13 -15.06
CA SER A 538 -5.70 13.83 -16.43
C SER A 538 -6.78 14.18 -17.45
N ASP A 539 -8.01 13.78 -17.17
CA ASP A 539 -9.14 13.94 -18.08
C ASP A 539 -9.67 15.38 -18.06
N ASN A 540 -9.66 16.03 -16.89
CA ASN A 540 -10.01 17.45 -16.76
C ASN A 540 -9.08 18.35 -17.59
N SER A 541 -7.78 18.06 -17.60
CA SER A 541 -6.82 18.83 -18.42
C SER A 541 -7.16 18.82 -19.92
N ALA A 542 -7.84 17.77 -20.41
CA ALA A 542 -8.29 17.67 -21.81
C ALA A 542 -9.63 18.39 -22.08
N LEU A 543 -10.42 18.70 -21.05
CA LEU A 543 -11.72 19.38 -21.14
C LEU A 543 -11.63 20.89 -20.92
N ASN A 544 -10.60 21.34 -20.21
CA ASN A 544 -10.47 22.71 -19.74
C ASN A 544 -10.67 23.74 -20.88
N ASN A 545 -11.41 24.81 -20.59
CA ASN A 545 -11.75 25.91 -21.51
C ASN A 545 -12.61 25.55 -22.75
N SER A 546 -13.04 24.29 -22.92
CA SER A 546 -13.91 23.89 -24.04
C SER A 546 -15.38 24.29 -23.80
N ILE A 547 -16.17 24.43 -24.87
CA ILE A 547 -17.62 24.61 -24.75
C ILE A 547 -18.31 23.30 -24.33
N PHE A 548 -19.51 23.41 -23.75
CA PHE A 548 -20.27 22.25 -23.23
C PHE A 548 -20.41 21.09 -24.26
N PRO A 549 -20.76 21.31 -25.55
CA PRO A 549 -20.84 20.23 -26.54
C PRO A 549 -19.54 19.44 -26.71
N VAL A 550 -18.40 20.14 -26.71
CA VAL A 550 -17.06 19.51 -26.82
C VAL A 550 -16.80 18.66 -25.58
N LYS A 551 -17.10 19.19 -24.38
CA LYS A 551 -16.91 18.45 -23.13
C LYS A 551 -17.77 17.20 -23.08
N ARG A 552 -19.05 17.32 -23.44
CA ARG A 552 -19.99 16.19 -23.53
C ARG A 552 -19.48 15.11 -24.48
N ASN A 553 -19.02 15.47 -25.68
CA ASN A 553 -18.48 14.51 -26.64
C ASN A 553 -17.23 13.80 -26.11
N LYS A 554 -16.36 14.52 -25.39
CA LYS A 554 -15.18 13.93 -24.73
C LYS A 554 -15.58 12.96 -23.62
N ILE A 555 -16.58 13.29 -22.78
CA ILE A 555 -17.12 12.37 -21.76
C ILE A 555 -17.68 11.10 -22.41
N ILE A 556 -18.46 11.23 -23.49
CA ILE A 556 -18.97 10.07 -24.26
C ILE A 556 -17.82 9.23 -24.82
N GLN A 557 -16.77 9.87 -25.33
CA GLN A 557 -15.60 9.14 -25.83
C GLN A 557 -14.86 8.41 -24.70
N MET A 558 -14.68 9.05 -23.54
CA MET A 558 -14.07 8.42 -22.37
C MET A 558 -14.88 7.19 -21.90
N GLU A 559 -16.21 7.26 -21.94
CA GLU A 559 -17.08 6.13 -21.65
C GLU A 559 -16.91 4.99 -22.67
N LYS A 560 -16.84 5.31 -23.98
CA LYS A 560 -16.55 4.33 -25.04
C LYS A 560 -15.17 3.69 -24.89
N ASP A 561 -14.19 4.45 -24.40
CA ASP A 561 -12.83 3.98 -24.15
C ASP A 561 -12.74 3.14 -22.86
N GLY A 562 -13.85 2.96 -22.12
CA GLY A 562 -13.90 2.19 -20.87
C GLY A 562 -13.26 2.89 -19.68
N LYS A 563 -13.05 4.23 -19.73
CA LYS A 563 -12.53 4.99 -18.60
C LYS A 563 -13.56 5.10 -17.49
N PHE A 564 -13.07 5.08 -16.25
CA PHE A 564 -13.92 5.32 -15.09
C PHE A 564 -14.33 6.79 -14.99
N ILE A 565 -15.63 7.05 -15.11
CA ILE A 565 -16.25 8.36 -14.92
C ILE A 565 -17.23 8.24 -13.76
N PRO A 566 -17.15 9.10 -12.73
CA PRO A 566 -18.11 9.08 -11.62
C PRO A 566 -19.54 9.19 -12.14
N LEU A 567 -20.44 8.36 -11.60
CA LEU A 567 -21.83 8.23 -12.04
C LEU A 567 -22.53 9.57 -12.22
N THR A 568 -22.42 10.46 -11.22
CA THR A 568 -23.14 11.73 -11.21
C THR A 568 -22.53 12.74 -12.16
N THR A 569 -21.22 12.62 -12.42
CA THR A 569 -20.53 13.41 -13.46
C THR A 569 -21.00 12.98 -14.84
N ARG A 570 -21.03 11.67 -15.12
CA ARG A 570 -21.58 11.13 -16.37
C ARG A 570 -23.03 11.60 -16.57
N ASN A 571 -23.87 11.42 -15.57
CA ASN A 571 -25.28 11.77 -15.64
C ASN A 571 -25.51 13.28 -15.85
N ALA A 572 -24.67 14.15 -15.29
CA ALA A 572 -24.74 15.59 -15.52
C ALA A 572 -24.44 15.94 -16.99
N PHE A 573 -23.31 15.47 -17.54
CA PHE A 573 -22.96 15.73 -18.95
C PHE A 573 -23.92 15.06 -19.96
N LEU A 574 -24.53 13.94 -19.59
CA LEU A 574 -25.56 13.26 -20.40
C LEU A 574 -26.98 13.76 -20.14
N LYS A 575 -27.18 14.68 -19.19
CA LYS A 575 -28.46 15.31 -18.83
C LYS A 575 -29.54 14.34 -18.33
N TYR A 576 -29.13 13.31 -17.58
CA TYR A 576 -30.06 12.31 -17.02
C TYR A 576 -30.91 12.83 -15.86
N TYR A 577 -30.64 14.03 -15.36
CA TYR A 577 -31.43 14.68 -14.31
C TYR A 577 -32.64 15.47 -14.85
N ASN A 578 -32.78 15.57 -16.18
CA ASN A 578 -33.88 16.27 -16.82
C ASN A 578 -34.86 15.30 -17.49
N GLU A 579 -36.14 15.44 -17.16
CA GLU A 579 -37.22 14.60 -17.72
C GLU A 579 -37.90 15.20 -18.96
N LYS A 580 -37.75 16.51 -19.20
CA LYS A 580 -38.46 17.26 -20.27
C LYS A 580 -37.50 18.18 -21.01
N ASP A 581 -37.76 18.41 -22.30
CA ASP A 581 -37.06 19.37 -23.17
C ASP A 581 -35.52 19.24 -23.14
N ILE A 582 -35.03 18.03 -23.41
CA ILE A 582 -33.59 17.75 -23.39
C ILE A 582 -32.94 18.34 -24.65
N GLN A 583 -32.39 19.54 -24.51
CA GLN A 583 -31.43 20.12 -25.46
C GLN A 583 -30.05 19.47 -25.21
N PRO A 584 -29.54 18.53 -26.02
CA PRO A 584 -28.33 17.77 -25.68
C PRO A 584 -27.05 18.62 -25.62
N PHE A 585 -27.07 19.83 -26.21
CA PHE A 585 -25.89 20.67 -26.44
C PHE A 585 -25.88 21.97 -25.63
N TYR A 586 -26.95 22.31 -24.92
CA TYR A 586 -27.09 23.57 -24.18
C TYR A 586 -27.24 23.31 -22.68
N TRP A 587 -26.36 23.85 -21.83
CA TRP A 587 -26.45 23.70 -20.37
C TRP A 587 -27.40 24.76 -19.79
N SER A 588 -28.69 24.40 -19.71
CA SER A 588 -29.81 25.30 -19.38
C SER A 588 -29.95 25.56 -17.88
N LYS A 589 -30.75 26.57 -17.52
CA LYS A 589 -31.14 26.84 -16.13
C LYS A 589 -31.86 25.64 -15.51
N SER A 590 -32.70 24.93 -16.29
CA SER A 590 -33.37 23.72 -15.80
C SER A 590 -32.38 22.58 -15.52
N ASP A 591 -31.39 22.35 -16.38
CA ASP A 591 -30.36 21.31 -16.14
C ASP A 591 -29.61 21.58 -14.83
N LYS A 592 -29.21 22.84 -14.61
CA LYS A 592 -28.50 23.30 -13.41
C LYS A 592 -29.33 23.10 -12.14
N GLN A 593 -30.58 23.56 -12.14
CA GLN A 593 -31.48 23.43 -11.00
C GLN A 593 -31.73 21.98 -10.65
N ASN A 594 -32.01 21.13 -11.65
CA ASN A 594 -32.28 19.71 -11.41
C ASN A 594 -31.02 18.95 -10.98
N TYR A 595 -29.84 19.32 -11.50
CA TYR A 595 -28.58 18.75 -11.04
C TYR A 595 -28.29 19.12 -9.58
N PHE A 596 -28.43 20.40 -9.22
CA PHE A 596 -28.25 20.85 -7.84
C PHE A 596 -29.27 20.19 -6.88
N ALA A 597 -30.54 20.14 -7.27
CA ALA A 597 -31.59 19.48 -6.48
C ALA A 597 -31.28 17.99 -6.28
N ASN A 598 -30.73 17.31 -7.31
CA ASN A 598 -30.31 15.92 -7.16
C ASN A 598 -29.14 15.75 -6.18
N ILE A 599 -28.14 16.65 -6.21
CA ILE A 599 -27.05 16.65 -5.22
C ILE A 599 -27.65 16.77 -3.82
N GLU A 600 -28.48 17.78 -3.61
CA GLU A 600 -29.12 18.08 -2.32
C GLU A 600 -29.95 16.89 -1.83
N GLU A 601 -30.88 16.39 -2.64
CA GLU A 601 -31.77 15.26 -2.28
C GLU A 601 -30.98 14.00 -1.93
N THR A 602 -29.93 13.69 -2.70
CA THR A 602 -29.12 12.47 -2.51
C THR A 602 -28.35 12.51 -1.19
N ILE A 603 -27.80 13.66 -0.81
CA ILE A 603 -27.00 13.80 0.41
C ILE A 603 -27.80 14.31 1.61
N LYS A 604 -29.06 14.73 1.40
CA LYS A 604 -29.98 15.24 2.44
C LYS A 604 -30.03 14.38 3.70
N PRO A 605 -30.03 13.03 3.65
CA PRO A 605 -30.02 12.23 4.87
C PRO A 605 -28.83 12.52 5.79
N PHE A 606 -27.71 12.96 5.22
CA PHE A 606 -26.45 13.20 5.93
C PHE A 606 -26.25 14.68 6.34
N LEU A 607 -27.18 15.56 5.97
CA LEU A 607 -27.16 16.98 6.33
C LEU A 607 -27.96 17.21 7.63
N THR A 608 -27.48 18.12 8.47
CA THR A 608 -28.22 18.60 9.65
C THR A 608 -29.13 19.79 9.28
N LYS A 609 -30.09 20.13 10.14
CA LYS A 609 -30.96 21.32 9.96
C LYS A 609 -30.19 22.65 9.86
N GLU A 610 -28.94 22.70 10.30
CA GLU A 610 -28.08 23.90 10.20
C GLU A 610 -27.31 23.98 8.86
N THR A 611 -27.32 22.91 8.07
CA THR A 611 -26.65 22.77 6.77
C THR A 611 -27.58 22.76 5.55
N LEU A 612 -28.89 22.63 5.78
CA LEU A 612 -29.95 22.81 4.78
C LEU A 612 -30.28 24.29 4.57
#